data_AF-G2H0N0-F1
#
_entry.id   AF-G2H0N0-F1
#
_cell.length_a   1.000
_cell.length_b   1.000
_cell.length_c   1.000
_cell.angle_alpha   90.00
_cell.angle_beta   90.00
_cell.angle_gamma   90.00
#
_symmetry.space_group_name_H-M   'P 1'
#
loop_
_entity.id
_entity.type
_entity.pdbx_description
1 polymer ?
#
loop_
_entity_poly.entity_id
_entity_poly.type
_entity_poly.pdbx_seq_one_letter_code
_entity_poly.pdbx_strand_id
1 'polypeptide(L)'
;KITVPLTFGLAYGILIHHLPTSAQQTQRWEYQCMEPSGIKLTAMGKIHNSFNDLRVPNSQQEIPSSQNVYPGTPILLPNIKQLSGKVEEKNFSIVCP
;
A
#
# COMPACT_ATOMS: atom_id res chain seq x y z
N LYS A 1 4.86 -36.21 -38.68
CA LYS A 1 4.37 -34.92 -38.16
C LYS A 1 3.36 -35.24 -37.05
N ILE A 2 3.66 -34.92 -35.80
CA ILE A 2 2.82 -35.28 -34.64
C ILE A 2 2.04 -34.03 -34.26
N THR A 3 0.71 -34.13 -34.25
CA THR A 3 -0.20 -33.07 -33.82
C THR A 3 -0.95 -33.59 -32.60
N VAL A 4 -0.56 -33.10 -31.43
CA VAL A 4 -1.28 -33.36 -30.18
C VAL A 4 -2.05 -32.11 -29.78
N PRO A 5 -3.30 -32.24 -29.30
CA PRO A 5 -4.10 -31.11 -28.88
C PRO A 5 -3.51 -30.50 -27.61
N LEU A 6 -3.30 -29.18 -27.64
CA LEU A 6 -2.92 -28.37 -26.49
C LEU A 6 -4.19 -27.73 -25.91
N THR A 7 -4.47 -28.00 -24.64
CA THR A 7 -5.56 -27.36 -23.90
C THR A 7 -4.96 -26.40 -22.89
N PHE A 8 -5.46 -25.17 -22.85
CA PHE A 8 -5.11 -24.19 -21.82
C PHE A 8 -6.38 -23.68 -21.15
N GLY A 9 -6.25 -23.30 -19.88
CA GLY A 9 -7.31 -22.67 -19.09
C GLY A 9 -6.84 -21.30 -18.61
N LEU A 10 -7.78 -20.36 -18.52
CA LEU A 10 -7.58 -19.04 -17.96
C LEU A 10 -8.47 -18.90 -16.74
N ALA A 11 -7.88 -18.51 -15.62
CA ALA A 11 -8.61 -18.21 -14.38
C ALA A 11 -8.32 -16.76 -13.96
N TYR A 12 -9.32 -16.09 -13.41
CA TYR A 12 -9.23 -14.73 -12.90
C TYR A 12 -9.70 -14.71 -11.45
N GLY A 13 -8.84 -14.25 -10.55
CA GLY A 13 -9.23 -13.93 -9.17
C GLY A 13 -9.71 -12.48 -9.10
N ILE A 14 -10.86 -12.25 -8.47
CA ILE A 14 -11.33 -10.91 -8.10
C ILE A 14 -11.43 -10.78 -6.59
N LEU A 15 -11.10 -9.59 -6.08
CA LEU A 15 -11.32 -9.24 -4.68
C LEU A 15 -12.51 -8.27 -4.62
N ILE A 16 -13.57 -8.63 -3.90
CA ILE A 16 -14.71 -7.75 -3.64
C ILE A 16 -14.57 -7.21 -2.22
N HIS A 17 -14.53 -5.88 -2.10
CA HIS A 17 -14.53 -5.20 -0.81
C HIS A 17 -15.83 -4.42 -0.63
N HIS A 18 -16.56 -4.66 0.45
CA HIS A 18 -17.76 -3.89 0.77
C HIS A 18 -17.38 -2.51 1.27
N LEU A 19 -17.67 -1.47 0.48
CA LEU A 19 -17.44 -0.09 0.86
C LEU A 19 -18.70 0.50 1.51
N PRO A 20 -18.58 1.36 2.53
CA PRO A 20 -19.70 2.13 3.03
C PRO A 20 -20.21 3.08 1.94
N THR A 21 -21.44 3.57 2.10
CA THR A 21 -22.04 4.56 1.19
C THR A 21 -21.12 5.76 0.99
N SER A 22 -21.06 6.35 -0.20
CA SER A 22 -20.13 7.44 -0.54
C SER A 22 -20.10 8.58 0.47
N ALA A 23 -21.26 9.02 0.99
CA ALA A 23 -21.34 10.08 2.00
C ALA A 23 -20.64 9.75 3.34
N GLN A 24 -20.36 8.47 3.61
CA GLN A 24 -19.68 7.99 4.81
C GLN A 24 -18.25 7.54 4.52
N GLN A 25 -17.78 7.63 3.29
CA GLN A 25 -16.41 7.29 2.94
C GLN A 25 -15.50 8.42 3.39
N THR A 26 -14.69 8.13 4.41
CA THR A 26 -13.64 9.05 4.87
C THR A 26 -12.30 8.39 4.66
N GLN A 27 -11.34 9.16 4.15
CA GLN A 27 -9.95 8.76 4.01
C GLN A 27 -9.12 9.66 4.93
N ARG A 28 -8.37 9.03 5.83
CA ARG A 28 -7.43 9.70 6.75
C ARG A 28 -6.35 8.69 7.07
N TRP A 29 -5.11 9.13 7.17
CA TRP A 29 -4.00 8.28 7.54
C TRP A 29 -3.07 9.00 8.51
N GLU A 30 -2.26 8.22 9.20
CA GLU A 30 -1.17 8.70 10.05
C GLU A 30 0.05 7.78 9.90
N TYR A 31 1.18 8.26 10.37
CA TYR A 31 2.40 7.45 10.48
C TYR A 31 2.95 7.49 11.90
N GLN A 32 3.63 6.41 12.29
CA GLN A 32 4.43 6.34 13.50
C GLN A 32 5.84 5.88 13.15
N CYS A 33 6.84 6.53 13.74
CA CYS A 33 8.22 6.07 13.71
C CYS A 33 8.41 4.96 14.75
N MET A 34 9.04 3.86 14.34
CA MET A 34 9.28 2.68 15.16
C MET A 34 10.76 2.59 15.52
N GLU A 35 11.06 2.21 16.77
CA GLU A 35 12.42 1.91 17.22
C GLU A 35 12.77 0.42 16.96
N PRO A 36 14.00 0.07 16.55
CA PRO A 36 15.15 0.95 16.31
C PRO A 36 15.12 1.67 14.94
N SER A 37 14.35 1.16 13.98
CA SER A 37 14.05 1.85 12.73
C SER A 37 12.85 1.22 12.02
N GLY A 38 11.94 2.06 11.57
CA GLY A 38 10.80 1.64 10.76
C GLY A 38 9.71 2.70 10.72
N ILE A 39 8.85 2.59 9.72
CA ILE A 39 7.67 3.44 9.58
C ILE A 39 6.45 2.53 9.63
N LYS A 40 5.51 2.85 10.50
CA LYS A 40 4.18 2.22 10.51
C LYS A 40 3.18 3.20 9.91
N LEU A 41 2.45 2.75 8.90
CA LEU A 41 1.36 3.49 8.27
C LEU A 41 0.03 2.94 8.75
N THR A 42 -0.87 3.82 9.18
CA THR A 42 -2.18 3.46 9.71
C THR A 42 -3.27 4.22 8.98
N ALA A 43 -4.24 3.51 8.42
CA ALA A 43 -5.46 4.11 7.90
C ALA A 43 -6.45 4.36 9.05
N MET A 44 -6.86 5.62 9.19
CA MET A 44 -7.78 6.12 10.21
C MET A 44 -9.15 6.49 9.66
N GLY A 45 -9.32 6.37 8.34
CA GLY A 45 -10.60 6.53 7.67
C GLY A 45 -11.50 5.29 7.79
N LYS A 46 -12.66 5.37 7.14
CA LYS A 46 -13.59 4.24 6.98
C LYS A 46 -13.29 3.39 5.75
N ILE A 47 -12.44 3.87 4.86
CA ILE A 47 -11.95 3.13 3.69
C ILE A 47 -10.41 3.21 3.64
N HIS A 48 -9.82 2.47 2.72
CA HIS A 48 -8.38 2.44 2.55
C HIS A 48 -7.80 3.77 2.05
N ASN A 49 -6.51 3.96 2.33
CA ASN A 49 -5.68 4.98 1.71
C ASN A 49 -4.78 4.29 0.68
N SER A 50 -4.78 4.79 -0.55
CA SER A 50 -3.91 4.28 -1.61
C SER A 50 -2.64 5.11 -1.65
N PHE A 51 -1.51 4.46 -1.40
CA PHE A 51 -0.18 5.02 -1.52
C PHE A 51 0.42 4.59 -2.86
N ASN A 52 0.89 5.55 -3.64
CA ASN A 52 1.44 5.33 -4.97
C ASN A 52 2.79 6.03 -5.09
N ASP A 53 3.57 5.65 -6.11
CA ASP A 53 4.89 6.23 -6.38
C ASP A 53 5.82 6.17 -5.15
N LEU A 54 5.68 5.13 -4.33
CA LEU A 54 6.42 4.97 -3.09
C LEU A 54 7.92 4.81 -3.36
N ARG A 55 8.73 5.58 -2.63
CA ARG A 55 10.19 5.59 -2.71
C ARG A 55 10.79 5.69 -1.33
N VAL A 56 11.91 4.99 -1.12
CA VAL A 56 12.77 5.15 0.05
C VAL A 56 14.00 5.95 -0.40
N PRO A 57 14.10 7.24 -0.06
CA PRO A 57 15.28 8.02 -0.39
C PRO A 57 16.54 7.40 0.22
N ASN A 58 17.63 7.34 -0.54
CA ASN A 58 18.94 6.86 -0.07
C ASN A 58 18.98 5.42 0.45
N SER A 59 18.04 4.54 0.05
CA SER A 59 18.06 3.12 0.37
C SER A 59 18.00 2.26 -0.90
N GLN A 60 18.66 1.10 -0.84
CA GLN A 60 18.56 0.04 -1.85
C GLN A 60 17.43 -0.94 -1.53
N GLN A 61 16.70 -0.73 -0.43
CA GLN A 61 15.58 -1.59 -0.05
C GLN A 61 14.44 -1.44 -1.05
N GLU A 62 14.12 -2.52 -1.75
CA GLU A 62 12.98 -2.59 -2.64
C GLU A 62 11.68 -2.60 -1.82
N ILE A 63 10.79 -1.65 -2.13
CA ILE A 63 9.43 -1.62 -1.63
C ILE A 63 8.45 -1.62 -2.81
N PRO A 64 7.22 -2.12 -2.62
CA PRO A 64 6.17 -1.98 -3.64
C PRO A 64 6.00 -0.51 -4.01
N SER A 65 5.90 -0.23 -5.32
CA SER A 65 5.66 1.13 -5.83
C SER A 65 4.27 1.65 -5.45
N SER A 66 3.34 0.75 -5.15
CA SER A 66 2.00 1.06 -4.66
C SER A 66 1.63 0.15 -3.50
N GLN A 67 0.90 0.70 -2.53
CA GLN A 67 0.45 0.00 -1.33
C GLN A 67 -0.88 0.59 -0.86
N ASN A 68 -1.89 -0.25 -0.69
CA ASN A 68 -3.11 0.15 0.01
C ASN A 68 -2.95 -0.12 1.51
N VAL A 69 -3.33 0.85 2.34
CA VAL A 69 -3.41 0.69 3.80
C VAL A 69 -4.88 0.66 4.17
N TYR A 70 -5.34 -0.42 4.80
CA TYR A 70 -6.75 -0.64 5.14
C TYR A 70 -7.00 -0.33 6.62
N PRO A 71 -8.18 0.21 6.98
CA PRO A 71 -8.54 0.40 8.38
C PRO A 71 -8.46 -0.92 9.16
N GLY A 72 -7.83 -0.90 10.34
CA GLY A 72 -7.60 -2.09 11.16
C GLY A 72 -6.39 -2.94 10.75
N THR A 73 -5.77 -2.67 9.60
CA THR A 73 -4.60 -3.41 9.09
C THR A 73 -3.45 -2.43 8.82
N PRO A 74 -2.74 -1.98 9.86
CA PRO A 74 -1.59 -1.11 9.68
C PRO A 74 -0.47 -1.83 8.90
N ILE A 75 0.25 -1.09 8.06
CA ILE A 75 1.41 -1.59 7.33
C ILE A 75 2.69 -1.17 8.04
N LEU A 76 3.56 -2.13 8.32
CA LEU A 76 4.88 -1.89 8.90
C LEU A 76 5.95 -2.00 7.81
N LEU A 77 6.77 -0.96 7.70
CA LEU A 77 7.94 -0.89 6.84
C LEU A 77 9.19 -0.90 7.72
N PRO A 78 9.75 -2.08 8.03
CA PRO A 78 10.91 -2.20 8.92
C PRO A 78 12.17 -1.66 8.24
N ASN A 79 13.11 -1.17 9.05
CA ASN A 79 14.43 -0.69 8.62
C ASN A 79 14.41 0.52 7.67
N ILE A 80 13.27 1.21 7.57
CA ILE A 80 13.10 2.40 6.73
C ILE A 80 12.93 3.61 7.64
N LYS A 81 13.76 4.65 7.41
CA LYS A 81 13.69 5.94 8.12
C LYS A 81 13.08 7.06 7.29
N GLN A 82 13.04 6.92 5.97
CA GLN A 82 12.51 7.94 5.07
C GLN A 82 11.56 7.28 4.07
N LEU A 83 10.41 7.90 3.84
CA LEU A 83 9.44 7.40 2.87
C LEU A 83 8.77 8.58 2.18
N SER A 84 8.71 8.56 0.86
CA SER A 84 8.00 9.57 0.08
C SER A 84 7.17 8.93 -1.01
N GLY A 85 6.20 9.67 -1.51
CA GLY A 85 5.31 9.22 -2.58
C GLY A 85 4.07 10.08 -2.65
N LYS A 86 2.98 9.49 -3.13
CA LYS A 86 1.65 10.08 -3.17
C LYS A 86 0.69 9.27 -2.33
N VAL A 87 -0.23 9.96 -1.68
CA VAL A 87 -1.38 9.38 -0.98
C VAL A 87 -2.59 10.20 -1.39
N GLU A 88 -3.62 9.55 -1.94
CA GLU A 88 -4.82 10.24 -2.45
C GLU A 88 -4.45 11.37 -3.45
N GLU A 89 -3.53 11.09 -4.37
CA GLU A 89 -2.98 12.05 -5.35
C GLU A 89 -2.21 13.25 -4.75
N LYS A 90 -2.02 13.30 -3.43
CA LYS A 90 -1.23 14.33 -2.74
C LYS A 90 0.15 13.80 -2.40
N ASN A 91 1.17 14.59 -2.68
CA ASN A 91 2.54 14.23 -2.30
C ASN A 91 2.69 14.20 -0.77
N PHE A 92 3.43 13.22 -0.26
CA PHE A 92 3.84 13.15 1.14
C PHE A 92 5.32 12.80 1.25
N SER A 93 5.92 13.18 2.39
CA SER A 93 7.28 12.81 2.75
C SER A 93 7.36 12.63 4.27
N ILE A 94 7.92 11.51 4.71
CA ILE A 94 8.11 11.12 6.10
C ILE A 94 9.61 10.97 6.33
N VAL A 95 10.09 11.55 7.42
CA VAL A 95 11.46 11.39 7.91
C VAL A 95 11.39 11.08 9.40
N CYS A 96 11.84 9.88 9.77
CA CYS A 96 11.98 9.42 11.14
C CYS A 96 13.43 9.57 11.62
N PRO A 97 13.63 9.78 12.93
CA PRO A 97 14.97 9.87 13.52
C PRO A 97 15.81 8.60 13.36
#